data_AF-A0A817U017-F1
#
_entry.id   AF-A0A817U017-F1
#
_cell.length_a   1.000
_cell.length_b   1.000
_cell.length_c   1.000
_cell.angle_alpha   90.00
_cell.angle_beta   90.00
_cell.angle_gamma   90.00
#
_symmetry.space_group_name_H-M   'P 1'
#
loop_
_entity.id
_entity.type
_entity.pdbx_description
1 polymer ?
#
loop_
_entity_poly.entity_id
_entity_poly.type
_entity_poly.pdbx_seq_one_letter_code
_entity_poly.pdbx_strand_id
1 'polypeptide(L)'
;MLLSNKTLKLTGRSDVVLNAELQLRKEMITELTFKLENRYSPKTTQYKNLADNLEKVSKMPNIFHSMIWRWEVEKQVKITVDNNTSAKTCDMKIVGRPSEIAKVKQEFN
;
A
#
# COMPACT_ATOMS: atom_id res chain seq x y z
N MET A 1 -4.79 25.38 18.12
CA MET A 1 -4.74 24.88 16.73
C MET A 1 -5.73 25.70 15.92
N LEU A 2 -5.27 26.39 14.87
CA LEU A 2 -6.14 27.20 14.01
C LEU A 2 -5.97 26.71 12.56
N LEU A 3 -7.08 26.42 11.90
CA LEU A 3 -7.12 26.05 10.49
C LEU A 3 -7.59 27.29 9.70
N SER A 4 -6.72 27.85 8.86
CA SER A 4 -7.05 28.98 7.99
C SER A 4 -6.50 28.71 6.59
N ASN A 5 -7.32 28.84 5.55
CA ASN A 5 -6.92 28.63 4.15
C ASN A 5 -6.11 27.35 3.91
N LYS A 6 -6.62 26.19 4.38
CA LYS A 6 -5.94 24.87 4.30
C LYS A 6 -4.56 24.80 4.98
N THR A 7 -4.18 25.85 5.71
CA THR A 7 -2.92 25.93 6.44
C THR A 7 -3.20 25.69 7.91
N LEU A 8 -2.55 24.68 8.48
CA LEU A 8 -2.66 24.37 9.90
C LEU A 8 -1.57 25.13 10.67
N LYS A 9 -1.98 26.04 11.56
CA LYS A 9 -1.05 26.75 12.44
C LYS A 9 -1.06 26.15 13.84
N LEU A 10 0.11 25.66 14.26
CA LEU A 10 0.38 25.20 15.62
C LEU A 10 1.12 26.31 16.37
N THR A 11 0.63 26.67 17.55
CA THR A 11 1.20 27.73 18.39
C THR A 11 1.25 27.24 19.83
N GLY A 12 2.42 27.35 20.47
CA GLY A 12 2.64 26.89 21.83
C GLY A 12 4.13 26.81 22.15
N ARG A 13 4.47 26.27 23.32
CA ARG A 13 5.86 25.93 23.66
C ARG A 13 6.40 24.88 22.68
N SER A 14 7.70 24.90 22.45
CA SER A 14 8.37 24.08 21.42
C SER A 14 8.13 22.57 21.59
N ASP A 15 8.10 22.08 22.83
CA ASP A 15 7.79 20.69 23.19
C ASP A 15 6.36 20.29 22.80
N VAL A 16 5.39 21.17 23.06
CA VAL A 16 3.97 20.95 22.71
C VAL A 16 3.77 20.97 21.19
N VAL A 17 4.42 21.90 20.49
CA VAL A 17 4.34 21.99 19.03
C VAL A 17 4.96 20.76 18.37
N LEU A 18 6.14 20.32 18.84
CA LEU A 18 6.81 19.13 18.32
C LEU A 18 5.99 17.86 18.52
N ASN A 19 5.41 17.67 19.71
CA ASN A 19 4.53 16.53 19.97
C ASN A 19 3.27 16.55 19.09
N ALA A 20 2.64 17.71 18.92
CA ALA A 20 1.49 17.86 18.05
C ALA A 20 1.84 17.56 16.58
N GLU A 21 3.00 18.00 16.10
CA GLU A 21 3.48 17.70 14.75
C GLU A 21 3.71 16.19 14.57
N LEU A 22 4.36 15.53 15.53
CA LEU A 22 4.60 14.08 15.49
C LEU A 22 3.29 13.29 15.48
N GLN A 23 2.30 13.72 16.26
CA GLN A 23 0.99 13.08 16.31
C GLN A 23 0.25 13.26 14.98
N LEU A 24 0.25 14.48 14.42
CA LEU A 24 -0.34 14.75 13.11
C LEU A 24 0.33 13.92 12.01
N ARG A 25 1.66 13.82 11.99
CA ARG A 25 2.39 12.99 11.02
C ARG A 25 2.02 11.51 11.10
N LYS A 26 1.71 10.98 12.30
CA LYS A 26 1.23 9.60 12.48
C LYS A 26 -0.18 9.37 11.92
N GLU A 27 -1.01 10.42 11.92
CA GLU A 27 -2.40 10.37 11.47
C GLU A 27 -2.57 10.79 10.00
N MET A 28 -1.55 11.39 9.39
CA MET A 28 -1.55 11.76 7.98
C MET A 28 -1.63 10.54 7.06
N ILE A 29 -2.43 10.69 6.01
CA ILE A 29 -2.49 9.73 4.91
C ILE A 29 -1.17 9.82 4.14
N THR A 30 -0.52 8.68 3.95
CA THR A 30 0.68 8.54 3.15
C THR A 30 0.42 7.64 1.95
N GLU A 31 1.33 7.67 0.97
CA GLU A 31 1.29 6.82 -0.21
C GLU A 31 2.48 5.86 -0.19
N LEU A 32 2.22 4.58 -0.47
CA LEU A 32 3.23 3.56 -0.66
C LEU A 32 2.99 2.86 -2.00
N THR A 33 4.04 2.73 -2.81
CA THR A 33 4.02 1.91 -4.02
C THR A 33 5.03 0.78 -3.90
N PHE A 34 4.64 -0.46 -4.20
CA PHE A 34 5.55 -1.60 -4.28
C PHE A 34 5.15 -2.57 -5.40
N LYS A 35 6.09 -3.42 -5.80
CA LYS A 35 5.88 -4.43 -6.84
C LYS A 35 5.52 -5.77 -6.22
N LEU A 36 4.50 -6.41 -6.76
CA LEU A 36 4.19 -7.81 -6.46
C LEU A 36 5.14 -8.68 -7.29
N GLU A 37 6.12 -9.28 -6.62
CA GLU A 37 7.11 -10.14 -7.25
C GLU A 37 6.77 -11.62 -7.01
N ASN A 38 6.70 -12.40 -8.09
CA ASN A 38 6.68 -13.86 -7.97
C ASN A 38 8.11 -14.33 -7.72
N ARG A 39 8.42 -14.81 -6.51
CA ARG A 39 9.77 -15.30 -6.12
C ARG A 39 10.16 -16.64 -6.75
N TYR A 40 9.51 -17.05 -7.85
CA TYR A 40 9.86 -18.29 -8.53
C TYR A 40 11.29 -18.23 -9.10
N SER A 41 12.11 -19.20 -8.71
CA SER A 41 13.46 -19.38 -9.24
C SER A 41 13.45 -20.46 -10.34
N PRO A 42 13.88 -20.16 -11.57
CA PRO A 42 13.81 -21.08 -12.71
C PRO A 42 14.73 -22.31 -12.61
N LYS A 43 15.45 -22.50 -11.48
CA LYS A 43 16.35 -23.64 -11.26
C LYS A 43 15.63 -24.95 -10.89
N THR A 44 14.31 -24.95 -10.71
CA THR A 44 13.50 -26.15 -10.42
C THR A 44 12.49 -26.41 -11.55
N THR A 45 12.90 -27.25 -12.51
CA THR A 45 12.08 -27.68 -13.67
C THR A 45 10.78 -28.37 -13.26
N GLN A 46 10.70 -28.88 -12.04
CA GLN A 46 9.58 -29.68 -11.53
C GLN A 46 8.27 -28.88 -11.36
N TYR A 47 8.33 -27.54 -11.31
CA TYR A 47 7.16 -26.68 -11.02
C TYR A 47 6.95 -25.56 -12.05
N LYS A 48 7.51 -25.68 -13.26
CA LYS A 48 7.39 -24.64 -14.32
C LYS A 48 5.93 -24.27 -14.62
N ASN A 49 5.05 -25.25 -14.77
CA ASN A 49 3.63 -25.01 -15.04
C ASN A 49 2.93 -24.29 -13.88
N LEU A 50 3.28 -24.62 -12.63
CA LEU A 50 2.75 -23.95 -11.44
C LEU A 50 3.24 -22.50 -11.38
N ALA A 51 4.51 -22.26 -11.71
CA ALA A 51 5.08 -20.92 -11.78
C ALA A 51 4.45 -20.05 -12.86
N ASP A 52 4.28 -20.59 -14.07
CA ASP A 52 3.62 -19.89 -15.18
C ASP A 52 2.16 -19.58 -14.83
N ASN A 53 1.48 -20.49 -14.13
CA ASN A 53 0.11 -20.26 -13.65
C ASN A 53 0.08 -19.20 -12.54
N LEU A 54 0.99 -19.23 -11.57
CA LEU A 54 1.11 -18.22 -10.53
C LEU A 54 1.45 -16.84 -11.11
N GLU A 55 2.30 -16.78 -12.14
CA GLU A 55 2.63 -15.55 -12.87
C GLU A 55 1.41 -15.01 -13.63
N LYS A 56 0.57 -15.87 -14.21
CA LYS A 56 -0.68 -15.44 -14.85
C LYS A 56 -1.70 -14.93 -13.83
N VAL A 57 -1.82 -15.61 -12.69
CA VAL A 57 -2.73 -15.28 -11.58
C VAL A 57 -2.32 -13.97 -10.92
N SER A 58 -1.04 -13.76 -10.62
CA SER A 58 -0.56 -12.51 -9.99
C SER A 58 -0.74 -11.27 -10.88
N LYS A 59 -0.91 -11.46 -12.20
CA LYS A 59 -1.21 -10.42 -13.19
C LYS A 59 -2.71 -10.15 -13.40
N MET A 60 -3.58 -10.77 -12.61
CA MET A 60 -5.02 -10.49 -12.64
C MET A 60 -5.39 -9.61 -11.44
N PRO A 61 -5.56 -8.28 -11.64
CA PRO A 61 -5.93 -7.36 -10.56
C PRO A 61 -7.21 -7.78 -9.82
N ASN A 62 -8.14 -8.40 -10.54
CA ASN A 62 -9.43 -8.85 -10.02
C ASN A 62 -9.32 -9.91 -8.91
N ILE A 63 -8.20 -10.63 -8.80
CA ILE A 63 -8.03 -11.63 -7.73
C ILE A 63 -7.88 -10.94 -6.38
N PHE A 64 -7.38 -9.70 -6.38
CA PHE A 64 -7.25 -8.89 -5.18
C PHE A 64 -8.53 -8.11 -4.86
N HIS A 65 -9.59 -8.17 -5.67
CA HIS A 65 -10.75 -7.29 -5.55
C HIS A 65 -11.46 -7.43 -4.20
N SER A 66 -11.67 -8.65 -3.71
CA SER A 66 -12.28 -8.90 -2.39
C SER A 66 -11.42 -8.36 -1.25
N MET A 67 -10.10 -8.47 -1.40
CA MET A 67 -9.11 -8.02 -0.41
C MET A 67 -9.03 -6.49 -0.39
N ILE A 68 -8.98 -5.87 -1.57
CA ILE A 68 -9.03 -4.41 -1.77
C ILE A 68 -10.31 -3.85 -1.17
N TRP A 69 -11.46 -4.43 -1.52
CA TRP A 69 -12.77 -3.99 -1.02
C TRP A 69 -12.83 -3.99 0.51
N ARG A 70 -12.31 -5.04 1.16
CA ARG A 70 -12.26 -5.11 2.62
C ARG A 70 -11.43 -3.96 3.21
N TRP A 71 -10.25 -3.69 2.66
CA TRP A 71 -9.39 -2.60 3.13
C TRP A 71 -9.96 -1.20 2.86
N GLU A 72 -10.65 -1.01 1.73
CA GLU A 72 -11.31 0.23 1.37
C GLU A 72 -12.50 0.54 2.29
N VAL A 73 -13.36 -0.47 2.55
CA VAL A 73 -14.57 -0.31 3.35
C VAL A 73 -14.27 -0.24 4.84
N GLU A 74 -13.40 -1.11 5.37
CA GLU A 74 -13.21 -1.22 6.82
C GLU A 74 -12.17 -0.24 7.38
N LYS A 75 -11.20 0.18 6.56
CA LYS A 75 -9.99 0.88 7.04
C LYS A 75 -9.71 2.20 6.33
N GLN A 76 -10.58 2.63 5.42
CA GLN A 76 -10.41 3.85 4.62
C GLN A 76 -9.06 3.90 3.89
N VAL A 77 -8.57 2.73 3.45
CA VAL A 77 -7.32 2.61 2.69
C VAL A 77 -7.67 2.42 1.23
N LYS A 78 -7.21 3.30 0.35
CA LYS A 78 -7.40 3.15 -1.10
C LYS A 78 -6.27 2.33 -1.68
N ILE A 79 -6.59 1.25 -2.39
CA ILE A 79 -5.60 0.37 -3.01
C ILE A 79 -5.83 0.36 -4.51
N THR A 80 -4.79 0.63 -5.29
CA THR A 80 -4.81 0.58 -6.76
C THR A 80 -3.80 -0.48 -7.21
N VAL A 81 -4.25 -1.37 -8.10
CA VAL A 81 -3.42 -2.44 -8.66
C VAL A 81 -3.35 -2.23 -10.16
N ASP A 82 -2.17 -1.87 -10.63
CA ASP A 82 -1.91 -1.63 -12.04
C ASP A 82 -1.04 -2.76 -12.60
N ASN A 83 -1.53 -3.40 -13.66
CA ASN A 83 -0.75 -4.40 -14.36
C ASN A 83 0.17 -3.73 -15.37
N ASN A 84 1.48 -3.77 -15.12
CA ASN A 84 2.48 -3.25 -16.03
C ASN A 84 2.88 -4.35 -17.02
N THR A 85 2.18 -4.40 -18.15
CA THR A 85 2.41 -5.38 -19.22
C THR A 85 3.82 -5.33 -19.80
N SER A 86 4.47 -4.16 -19.79
CA SER A 86 5.82 -3.97 -20.33
C SER A 86 6.90 -4.54 -19.40
N ALA A 87 6.73 -4.39 -18.08
CA ALA A 87 7.66 -4.92 -17.09
C ALA A 87 7.32 -6.35 -16.63
N LYS A 88 6.17 -6.89 -17.06
CA LYS A 88 5.57 -8.13 -16.52
C LYS A 88 5.39 -8.09 -14.99
N THR A 89 5.27 -6.89 -14.41
CA THR A 89 5.06 -6.68 -12.97
C THR A 89 3.65 -6.21 -12.69
N CYS A 90 3.16 -6.52 -11.49
CA CYS A 90 1.92 -5.96 -10.97
C CYS A 90 2.33 -4.93 -9.91
N ASP A 91 2.08 -3.66 -10.20
CA ASP A 91 2.45 -2.55 -9.34
C ASP A 91 1.26 -2.21 -8.44
N MET A 92 1.47 -2.19 -7.13
CA MET A 92 0.44 -1.90 -6.15
C MET A 92 0.72 -0.55 -5.47
N LYS A 93 -0.26 0.34 -5.52
CA LYS A 93 -0.25 1.65 -4.87
C LYS A 93 -1.30 1.67 -3.75
N ILE A 94 -0.87 2.04 -2.55
CA ILE A 94 -1.71 2.09 -1.35
C ILE A 94 -1.68 3.52 -0.81
N VAL A 95 -2.85 4.06 -0.55
CA VAL A 95 -3.04 5.39 0.07
C VAL A 95 -3.84 5.21 1.35
N GLY A 96 -3.24 5.50 2.49
CA GLY A 96 -3.87 5.29 3.80
C GLY A 96 -3.01 5.74 4.96
N ARG A 97 -3.42 5.44 6.20
CA ARG A 97 -2.59 5.72 7.38
C ARG A 97 -1.36 4.79 7.40
N PRO A 98 -0.18 5.24 7.85
CA PRO A 98 1.03 4.42 7.90
C PRO A 98 0.85 3.07 8.62
N SER A 99 0.08 3.06 9.71
CA SER A 99 -0.22 1.85 10.48
C SER A 99 -1.01 0.82 9.68
N GLU A 100 -1.92 1.26 8.82
CA GLU A 100 -2.74 0.38 7.98
C GLU A 100 -1.99 -0.02 6.71
N ILE A 101 -1.21 0.89 6.11
CA ILE A 101 -0.33 0.57 4.97
C ILE A 101 0.65 -0.56 5.32
N ALA A 102 1.23 -0.53 6.51
CA ALA A 102 2.14 -1.59 6.96
C ALA A 102 1.46 -2.97 7.02
N LYS A 103 0.20 -3.02 7.48
CA LYS A 103 -0.60 -4.25 7.54
C LYS A 103 -0.98 -4.75 6.16
N VAL A 104 -1.42 -3.85 5.28
CA VAL A 104 -1.70 -4.20 3.87
C VAL A 104 -0.43 -4.77 3.24
N LYS A 105 0.72 -4.10 3.38
CA LYS A 105 1.98 -4.62 2.83
C LYS A 105 2.33 -6.02 3.36
N GLN A 106 2.10 -6.30 4.64
CA GLN A 106 2.33 -7.64 5.21
C GLN A 106 1.39 -8.69 4.63
N GLU A 107 0.16 -8.32 4.31
CA GLU A 107 -0.83 -9.25 3.75
C GLU A 107 -0.59 -9.58 2.27
N PHE A 108 0.06 -8.67 1.55
CA PHE A 108 0.39 -8.81 0.12
C PHE A 108 1.82 -9.30 -0.15
N ASN A 109 2.64 -9.53 0.89
CA ASN A 109 4.01 -10.06 0.81
C ASN A 109 4.06 -11.56 1.10
#